data_AF-A0A2G8K4V4-F1
#
_entry.id   AF-A0A2G8K4V4-F1
#
_cell.length_a   1.000
_cell.length_b   1.000
_cell.length_c   1.000
_cell.angle_alpha   90.00
_cell.angle_beta   90.00
_cell.angle_gamma   90.00
#
_symmetry.space_group_name_H-M   'P 1'
#
loop_
_entity.id
_entity.type
_entity.pdbx_description
1 polymer ?
#
loop_
_entity_poly.entity_id
_entity_poly.type
_entity_poly.pdbx_seq_one_letter_code
_entity_poly.pdbx_strand_id
1 'polypeptide(L)'
;MKYLHAIIVLFTIIGLSLGQEKEDEVVQGEILAEKPSNEDLNAAFYRRLPVHIVAGDERPEHGVCYVKTFSVCLKRGEPVPYDGKEQCVSCFCGEDFRHVCCKESPYPVVKNWLFCRVDLNEDQCEYERQPKCKPVCKITGWYTTKL
;
A
#
# COMPACT_ATOMS: atom_id res chain seq x y z
N MET A 1 1.08 44.11 48.57
CA MET A 1 0.68 45.35 47.87
C MET A 1 -0.38 44.93 46.86
N LYS A 2 -1.66 45.33 47.00
CA LYS A 2 -2.28 46.50 46.33
C LYS A 2 -1.86 46.56 44.83
N TYR A 3 -2.73 46.49 43.81
CA TYR A 3 -4.17 46.78 43.65
C TYR A 3 -4.77 45.81 42.60
N LEU A 4 -5.92 45.17 42.76
CA LEU A 4 -7.29 45.64 42.44
C LEU A 4 -7.37 46.67 41.29
N HIS A 5 -7.94 46.30 40.13
CA HIS A 5 -8.80 47.17 39.30
C HIS A 5 -9.67 46.29 38.41
N ALA A 6 -10.98 46.31 38.66
CA ALA A 6 -11.98 45.69 37.78
C ALA A 6 -12.47 46.75 36.79
N ILE A 7 -12.73 46.36 35.54
CA ILE A 7 -13.54 47.16 34.62
C ILE A 7 -14.78 46.35 34.27
N ILE A 8 -15.87 46.72 34.91
CA ILE A 8 -17.22 46.29 34.59
C ILE A 8 -17.74 47.24 33.52
N VAL A 9 -18.17 46.71 32.38
CA VAL A 9 -19.01 47.47 31.43
C VAL A 9 -20.34 46.74 31.32
N LEU A 10 -21.32 47.22 32.09
CA LEU A 10 -22.74 46.97 31.81
C LEU A 10 -23.10 47.76 30.54
N PHE A 11 -23.68 47.08 29.56
CA PHE A 11 -24.70 47.68 28.70
C PHE A 11 -25.93 46.78 28.75
N THR A 12 -27.07 47.37 29.10
CA THR A 12 -28.30 46.66 29.44
C THR A 12 -29.48 47.35 28.76
N ILE A 13 -30.42 46.56 28.21
CA ILE A 13 -31.80 46.90 27.76
C ILE A 13 -31.89 47.96 26.61
N ILE A 14 -32.85 48.02 25.67
CA ILE A 14 -34.14 47.36 25.31
C ILE A 14 -34.15 47.25 23.75
N GLY A 15 -34.80 46.34 23.01
CA GLY A 15 -35.66 45.17 23.27
C GLY A 15 -36.71 44.96 22.14
N LEU A 16 -37.54 43.90 22.23
CA LEU A 16 -38.69 43.54 21.36
C LEU A 16 -38.45 43.25 19.85
N SER A 17 -38.53 41.96 19.50
CA SER A 17 -39.59 41.48 18.59
C SER A 17 -39.92 40.01 18.88
N LEU A 18 -41.16 39.61 18.63
CA LEU A 18 -41.67 38.25 18.84
C LEU A 18 -41.32 37.35 17.65
N GLY A 19 -40.87 36.13 17.92
CA GLY A 19 -40.65 35.09 16.92
C GLY A 19 -40.57 33.72 17.58
N GLN A 20 -41.58 32.86 17.37
CA GLN A 20 -41.52 31.46 17.76
C GLN A 20 -40.78 30.68 16.69
N GLU A 21 -39.53 30.29 16.92
CA GLU A 21 -38.85 29.30 16.09
C GLU A 21 -38.19 28.21 16.95
N LYS A 22 -38.16 27.02 16.36
CA LYS A 22 -38.03 25.69 16.98
C LYS A 22 -36.77 25.48 17.81
N GLU A 23 -36.87 24.49 18.69
CA GLU A 23 -35.73 23.69 19.14
C GLU A 23 -35.08 23.00 17.93
N ASP A 24 -34.02 23.59 17.38
CA ASP A 24 -33.09 22.86 16.52
C ASP A 24 -32.09 22.12 17.41
N GLU A 25 -32.29 20.81 17.48
CA GLU A 25 -31.41 19.85 18.11
C GLU A 25 -30.01 19.98 17.50
N VAL A 26 -29.03 20.45 18.28
CA VAL A 26 -27.63 20.47 17.86
C VAL A 26 -27.12 19.04 17.83
N VAL A 27 -27.34 18.39 16.69
CA VAL A 27 -26.72 17.10 16.37
C VAL A 27 -25.22 17.32 16.34
N GLN A 28 -24.57 16.98 17.45
CA GLN A 28 -23.12 16.78 17.48
C GLN A 28 -22.82 15.57 16.60
N GLY A 29 -22.69 15.82 15.30
CA GLY A 29 -22.07 14.89 14.38
C GLY A 29 -20.62 14.72 14.80
N GLU A 30 -20.36 13.73 15.65
CA GLU A 30 -19.03 13.15 15.75
C GLU A 30 -18.63 12.75 14.33
N ILE A 31 -17.71 13.51 13.75
CA ILE A 31 -16.93 13.04 12.62
C ILE A 31 -16.09 11.92 13.18
N LEU A 32 -16.67 10.71 13.18
CA LEU A 32 -15.95 9.48 13.40
C LEU A 32 -14.87 9.45 12.34
N ALA A 33 -13.65 9.85 12.72
CA ALA A 33 -12.47 9.67 11.92
C ALA A 33 -12.30 8.16 11.76
N GLU A 34 -12.83 7.62 10.66
CA GLU A 34 -12.72 6.20 10.33
C GLU A 34 -11.24 5.85 10.37
N LYS A 35 -10.88 5.04 11.37
CA LYS A 35 -9.51 4.58 11.55
C LYS A 35 -9.13 3.87 10.24
N PRO A 36 -8.13 4.37 9.49
CA PRO A 36 -7.80 3.81 8.18
C PRO A 36 -7.51 2.33 8.33
N SER A 37 -7.98 1.53 7.39
CA SER A 37 -7.82 0.08 7.49
C SER A 37 -6.32 -0.27 7.48
N ASN A 38 -5.99 -1.46 8.00
CA ASN A 38 -4.60 -1.93 7.93
C ASN A 38 -4.12 -2.14 6.47
N GLU A 39 -5.03 -2.25 5.48
CA GLU A 39 -4.67 -2.25 4.06
C GLU A 39 -4.32 -0.84 3.56
N ASP A 40 -5.07 0.19 3.94
CA ASP A 40 -4.79 1.59 3.58
C ASP A 40 -3.45 2.07 4.16
N LEU A 41 -3.16 1.67 5.40
CA LEU A 41 -1.86 1.94 6.03
C LEU A 41 -0.70 1.29 5.26
N ASN A 42 -0.85 0.04 4.80
CA ASN A 42 0.18 -0.63 3.99
C ASN A 42 0.37 0.03 2.62
N ALA A 43 -0.69 0.55 2.00
CA ALA A 43 -0.60 1.26 0.73
C ALA A 43 0.24 2.55 0.80
N ALA A 44 0.31 3.20 1.97
CA ALA A 44 1.15 4.38 2.17
C ALA A 44 2.66 4.07 2.10
N PHE A 45 3.10 2.87 2.54
CA PHE A 45 4.51 2.49 2.62
C PHE A 45 5.11 1.96 1.30
N TYR A 46 4.27 1.58 0.32
CA TYR A 46 4.72 0.90 -0.89
C TYR A 46 4.08 1.47 -2.17
N ARG A 47 4.91 2.07 -3.03
CA ARG A 47 4.51 2.44 -4.40
C ARG A 47 4.73 1.27 -5.34
N ARG A 48 3.65 0.67 -5.86
CA ARG A 48 3.74 -0.33 -6.94
C ARG A 48 4.34 0.30 -8.20
N LEU A 49 5.26 -0.40 -8.85
CA LEU A 49 5.75 -0.03 -10.18
C LEU A 49 4.83 -0.59 -11.28
N PRO A 50 4.90 -0.08 -12.52
CA PRO A 50 4.17 -0.67 -13.64
C PRO A 50 4.47 -2.17 -13.79
N VAL A 51 3.40 -2.94 -14.01
CA VAL A 51 3.48 -4.39 -14.25
C VAL A 51 3.21 -4.65 -15.72
N HIS A 52 4.02 -5.51 -16.30
CA HIS A 52 3.96 -5.95 -17.68
C HIS A 52 3.88 -7.48 -17.75
N ILE A 53 3.40 -7.99 -18.88
CA ILE A 53 3.44 -9.43 -19.19
C ILE A 53 4.39 -9.61 -20.37
N VAL A 54 5.39 -10.48 -20.22
CA VAL A 54 6.28 -10.94 -21.29
C VAL A 54 5.90 -12.35 -21.76
N ALA A 55 6.43 -12.81 -22.90
CA ALA A 55 6.05 -14.10 -23.49
C ALA A 55 6.53 -15.29 -22.63
N GLY A 56 5.87 -16.45 -22.75
CA GLY A 56 6.12 -17.59 -21.86
C GLY A 56 7.51 -18.23 -21.98
N ASP A 57 8.15 -18.05 -23.14
CA ASP A 57 9.53 -18.41 -23.47
C ASP A 57 10.56 -17.35 -23.03
N GLU A 58 10.12 -16.11 -22.78
CA GLU A 58 10.93 -15.00 -22.28
C GLU A 58 10.82 -14.90 -20.74
N ARG A 59 11.25 -15.93 -19.99
CA ARG A 59 11.24 -15.85 -18.50
C ARG A 59 12.18 -14.72 -18.04
N PRO A 60 11.68 -13.65 -17.40
CA PRO A 60 12.51 -12.55 -16.93
C PRO A 60 13.28 -12.94 -15.66
N GLU A 61 14.37 -12.23 -15.38
CA GLU A 61 15.24 -12.48 -14.22
C GLU A 61 14.56 -12.22 -12.87
N HIS A 62 13.52 -11.38 -12.86
CA HIS A 62 12.76 -11.03 -11.66
C HIS A 62 11.27 -10.84 -11.97
N GLY A 63 10.45 -10.91 -10.92
CA GLY A 63 9.03 -10.65 -10.95
C GLY A 63 8.64 -9.19 -10.81
N VAL A 64 7.45 -8.97 -10.25
CA VAL A 64 6.90 -7.63 -9.98
C VAL A 64 7.71 -6.94 -8.89
N CYS A 65 7.96 -5.63 -9.08
CA CYS A 65 8.70 -4.80 -8.15
C CYS A 65 7.85 -3.66 -7.57
N TYR A 66 8.26 -3.17 -6.40
CA TYR A 66 7.66 -2.05 -5.68
C TYR A 66 8.72 -1.22 -4.97
N VAL A 67 8.40 0.04 -4.65
CA VAL A 67 9.31 0.99 -3.99
C VAL A 67 8.82 1.27 -2.58
N LYS A 68 9.69 1.09 -1.58
CA LYS A 68 9.41 1.43 -0.17
C LYS A 68 9.50 2.95 -0.02
N THR A 69 8.37 3.62 0.16
CA THR A 69 8.23 5.08 0.01
C THR A 69 8.97 5.89 1.09
N PHE A 70 9.17 5.33 2.28
CA PHE A 70 9.82 6.01 3.42
C PHE A 70 11.24 5.52 3.71
N SER A 71 11.82 4.69 2.84
CA SER A 71 13.15 4.10 3.06
C SER A 71 14.13 4.60 2.00
N VAL A 72 15.24 5.17 2.46
CA VAL A 72 16.29 5.75 1.63
C VAL A 72 17.64 5.07 1.89
N CYS A 73 18.45 5.00 0.84
CA CYS A 73 19.76 4.34 0.80
C CYS A 73 20.85 5.31 0.36
N LEU A 74 22.12 4.96 0.58
CA LEU A 74 23.25 5.86 0.36
C LEU A 74 23.95 5.63 -0.98
N LYS A 75 23.88 4.42 -1.54
CA LYS A 75 24.59 4.03 -2.75
C LYS A 75 23.69 3.24 -3.69
N ARG A 76 23.45 3.79 -4.88
CA ARG A 76 22.70 3.15 -5.97
C ARG A 76 23.22 1.74 -6.29
N GLY A 77 22.30 0.82 -6.56
CA GLY A 77 22.57 -0.58 -6.85
C GLY A 77 23.06 -1.40 -5.65
N GLU A 78 23.22 -0.83 -4.44
CA GLU A 78 23.60 -1.63 -3.27
C GLU A 78 22.46 -2.58 -2.86
N PRO A 79 22.75 -3.84 -2.50
CA PRO A 79 21.75 -4.75 -1.98
C PRO A 79 21.28 -4.27 -0.59
N VAL A 80 19.99 -4.41 -0.35
CA VAL A 80 19.32 -3.90 0.86
C VAL A 80 18.64 -5.08 1.57
N PRO A 81 18.77 -5.23 2.91
CA PRO A 81 18.05 -6.26 3.63
C PRO A 81 16.53 -6.02 3.56
N TYR A 82 15.79 -7.06 3.19
CA TYR A 82 14.33 -7.04 3.25
C TYR A 82 13.84 -7.39 4.67
N ASP A 83 12.93 -6.57 5.20
CA ASP A 83 12.38 -6.64 6.55
C ASP A 83 10.88 -6.99 6.59
N GLY A 84 10.28 -7.29 5.45
CA GLY A 84 8.87 -7.65 5.34
C GLY A 84 8.58 -9.14 5.59
N LYS A 85 7.29 -9.49 5.59
CA LYS A 85 6.82 -10.86 5.85
C LYS A 85 6.85 -11.79 4.64
N GLU A 86 6.99 -11.25 3.44
CA GLU A 86 6.91 -12.05 2.21
C GLU A 86 8.24 -12.73 1.90
N GLN A 87 8.24 -14.04 1.65
CA GLN A 87 9.46 -14.71 1.21
C GLN A 87 9.77 -14.41 -0.27
N CYS A 88 11.00 -14.72 -0.68
CA CYS A 88 11.48 -14.57 -2.06
C CYS A 88 11.38 -13.15 -2.60
N VAL A 89 11.87 -12.19 -1.81
CA VAL A 89 11.94 -10.77 -2.15
C VAL A 89 13.38 -10.30 -1.97
N SER A 90 14.00 -9.87 -3.07
CA SER A 90 15.28 -9.20 -3.07
C SER A 90 15.07 -7.69 -3.17
N CYS A 91 15.86 -6.91 -2.43
CA CYS A 91 15.81 -5.45 -2.47
C CYS A 91 17.16 -4.84 -2.79
N PHE A 92 17.14 -3.69 -3.48
CA PHE A 92 18.32 -2.91 -3.81
C PHE A 92 18.01 -1.41 -3.78
N CYS A 93 19.04 -0.59 -3.77
CA CYS A 93 18.92 0.87 -3.85
C CYS A 93 18.67 1.33 -5.29
N GLY A 94 17.50 1.91 -5.57
CA GLY A 94 17.14 2.45 -6.88
C GLY A 94 17.85 3.76 -7.24
N GLU A 95 17.68 4.20 -8.49
CA GLU A 95 18.26 5.46 -9.00
C GLU A 95 17.78 6.72 -8.26
N ASP A 96 16.58 6.68 -7.68
CA ASP A 96 15.99 7.74 -6.85
C ASP A 96 16.38 7.65 -5.36
N PHE A 97 17.39 6.84 -5.03
CA PHE A 97 17.87 6.55 -3.67
C PHE A 97 16.79 5.98 -2.73
N ARG A 98 15.77 5.32 -3.28
CA ARG A 98 14.76 4.58 -2.51
C ARG A 98 15.00 3.08 -2.61
N HIS A 99 14.51 2.33 -1.63
CA HIS A 99 14.57 0.87 -1.70
C HIS A 99 13.56 0.35 -2.73
N VAL A 100 14.05 -0.33 -3.75
CA VAL A 100 13.25 -1.08 -4.73
C VAL A 100 13.34 -2.55 -4.34
N CYS A 101 12.19 -3.19 -4.18
CA CYS A 101 12.07 -4.59 -3.80
C CYS A 101 11.31 -5.35 -4.89
N CYS A 102 11.84 -6.49 -5.30
CA CYS A 102 11.31 -7.31 -6.39
C CYS A 102 11.07 -8.74 -5.90
N LYS A 103 10.01 -9.38 -6.42
CA LYS A 103 9.90 -10.84 -6.32
C LYS A 103 11.06 -11.48 -7.08
N GLU A 104 11.78 -12.38 -6.44
CA GLU A 104 12.95 -13.05 -7.02
C GLU A 104 12.57 -13.87 -8.26
N SER A 105 11.39 -14.50 -8.23
CA SER A 105 10.85 -15.23 -9.39
C SER A 105 9.58 -14.57 -9.93
N PRO A 106 9.42 -14.47 -11.25
CA PRO A 106 8.22 -13.91 -11.87
C PRO A 106 7.03 -14.86 -11.74
N TYR A 107 5.86 -14.30 -11.44
CA TYR A 107 4.62 -15.08 -11.38
C TYR A 107 4.22 -15.52 -12.80
N PRO A 108 4.04 -16.82 -13.08
CA PRO A 108 3.70 -17.28 -14.41
C PRO A 108 2.23 -17.02 -14.76
N VAL A 109 1.98 -16.48 -15.95
CA VAL A 109 0.67 -16.48 -16.59
C VAL A 109 0.41 -17.88 -17.13
N VAL A 110 -0.61 -18.56 -16.60
CA VAL A 110 -0.95 -19.94 -16.94
C VAL A 110 -2.22 -20.03 -17.78
N LYS A 111 -2.18 -20.84 -18.85
CA LYS A 111 -3.38 -21.16 -19.62
C LYS A 111 -4.37 -21.92 -18.73
N ASN A 112 -5.63 -21.47 -18.69
CA ASN A 112 -6.71 -22.05 -17.87
C ASN A 112 -6.42 -22.03 -16.36
N TRP A 113 -6.04 -20.87 -15.81
CA TRP A 113 -5.71 -20.64 -14.39
C TRP A 113 -6.62 -21.32 -13.36
N LEU A 114 -7.94 -21.41 -13.61
CA LEU A 114 -8.92 -22.12 -12.76
C LEU A 114 -8.54 -23.59 -12.47
N PHE A 115 -7.86 -24.26 -13.39
CA PHE A 115 -7.48 -25.68 -13.32
C PHE A 115 -5.97 -25.90 -13.24
N CYS A 116 -5.18 -24.81 -13.28
CA CYS A 116 -3.74 -24.82 -13.44
C CYS A 116 -3.09 -23.96 -12.37
N ARG A 117 -3.25 -24.34 -11.11
CA ARG A 117 -2.70 -23.61 -9.97
C ARG A 117 -1.20 -23.78 -9.87
N VAL A 118 -0.53 -22.67 -9.58
CA VAL A 118 0.89 -22.60 -9.26
C VAL A 118 1.04 -22.06 -7.85
N ASP A 119 1.92 -22.68 -7.09
CA ASP A 119 2.29 -22.25 -5.74
C ASP A 119 3.78 -21.88 -5.72
N LEU A 120 4.17 -20.94 -4.86
CA LEU A 120 5.58 -20.60 -4.67
C LEU A 120 6.21 -21.63 -3.72
N ASN A 121 7.24 -22.33 -4.17
CA ASN A 121 8.14 -23.05 -3.29
C ASN A 121 9.07 -22.02 -2.64
N GLU A 122 8.91 -21.76 -1.34
CA GLU A 122 9.64 -20.72 -0.62
C GLU A 122 11.12 -21.08 -0.36
N ASP A 123 11.47 -22.38 -0.34
CA ASP A 123 12.87 -22.84 -0.15
C ASP A 123 13.74 -22.60 -1.40
N GLN A 124 13.13 -22.64 -2.59
CA GLN A 124 13.79 -22.48 -3.89
C GLN A 124 13.44 -21.18 -4.60
N CYS A 125 12.45 -20.45 -4.08
CA CYS A 125 11.85 -19.28 -4.70
C CYS A 125 11.32 -19.51 -6.12
N GLU A 126 10.89 -20.72 -6.45
CA GLU A 126 10.35 -21.09 -7.78
C GLU A 126 8.84 -21.36 -7.75
N TYR A 127 8.14 -21.03 -8.83
CA TYR A 127 6.70 -21.34 -8.96
C TYR A 127 6.50 -22.76 -9.52
N GLU A 128 6.01 -23.65 -8.66
CA GLU A 128 5.72 -25.03 -9.01
C GLU A 128 4.25 -25.23 -9.40
N ARG A 129 3.99 -26.14 -10.34
CA ARG A 129 2.62 -26.55 -10.69
C ARG A 129 2.13 -27.57 -9.65
N GLN A 130 0.95 -27.36 -9.08
CA GLN A 130 0.36 -28.35 -8.16
C GLN A 130 0.29 -29.74 -8.79
N PRO A 131 0.48 -30.85 -8.03
CA PRO A 131 0.45 -32.22 -8.55
C PRO A 131 -0.83 -32.63 -9.29
N LYS A 132 -1.94 -31.91 -9.06
CA LYS A 132 -3.24 -32.13 -9.72
C LYS A 132 -3.41 -31.36 -11.04
N CYS A 133 -2.43 -30.55 -11.44
CA CYS A 133 -2.46 -29.82 -12.71
C CYS A 133 -2.41 -30.80 -13.89
N LYS A 134 -3.36 -30.65 -14.82
CA LYS A 134 -3.36 -31.46 -16.05
C LYS A 134 -2.15 -31.08 -16.94
N PRO A 135 -1.62 -32.00 -17.79
CA PRO A 135 -0.52 -31.69 -18.70
C PRO A 135 -0.76 -30.50 -19.65
N VAL A 136 -2.03 -30.14 -19.90
CA VAL A 136 -2.44 -28.97 -20.69
C VAL A 136 -2.13 -27.61 -20.03
N CYS A 137 -1.69 -27.60 -18.77
CA CYS A 137 -1.25 -26.41 -18.05
C CYS A 137 0.11 -25.92 -18.58
N LYS A 138 0.05 -25.11 -19.64
CA LYS A 138 1.18 -24.40 -20.26
C LYS A 138 1.29 -22.97 -19.70
N ILE A 139 2.51 -22.56 -19.37
CA ILE A 139 2.85 -21.15 -19.09
C ILE A 139 2.84 -20.39 -20.42
N THR A 140 2.08 -19.30 -20.46
CA THR A 140 1.85 -18.45 -21.64
C THR A 140 2.52 -17.09 -21.53
N GLY A 141 3.02 -16.71 -20.36
CA GLY A 141 3.71 -15.45 -20.11
C GLY A 141 4.16 -15.33 -18.66
N TRP A 142 4.72 -14.19 -18.30
CA TRP A 142 5.27 -13.92 -16.97
C TRP A 142 4.96 -12.48 -16.53
N TYR A 143 4.50 -12.27 -15.30
CA TYR A 143 4.35 -10.93 -14.73
C TYR A 143 5.69 -10.42 -14.21
N THR A 144 6.09 -9.24 -14.67
CA THR A 144 7.34 -8.58 -14.27
C THR A 144 7.19 -7.05 -14.31
N THR A 145 8.16 -6.34 -13.75
CA THR A 145 8.31 -4.88 -13.87
C THR A 145 9.48 -4.59 -14.79
N LYS A 146 9.49 -3.44 -15.48
CA LYS A 146 10.71 -2.93 -16.13
C LYS A 146 11.38 -1.95 -15.17
N LEU A 147 12.63 -2.23 -14.82
CA LEU A 147 13.49 -1.41 -13.97
C LEU A 147 14.30 -0.41 -14.81
#